data_AF-A0A970U735-F1
#
_entry.id   AF-A0A970U735-F1
#
_cell.length_a   1.000
_cell.length_b   1.000
_cell.length_c   1.000
_cell.angle_alpha   90.00
_cell.angle_beta   90.00
_cell.angle_gamma   90.00
#
_symmetry.space_group_name_H-M   'P 1'
#
loop_
_entity.id
_entity.type
_entity.pdbx_description
1 polymer ?
#
loop_
_entity_poly.entity_id
_entity_poly.type
_entity_poly.pdbx_seq_one_letter_code
_entity_poly.pdbx_strand_id
1 'polypeptide(L)'
;MLVIRRLRCRLCGKIHHELPDVVVPYKRHSMETVEKVIAGDETVCCEESTIRRIKMWWLAMRVYFEGVMVAISAKLGLMFAAPAALKEIVRATANAYLWVHTRSAFLSG
;
A
#
# COMPACT_ATOMS: atom_id res chain seq x y z
N MET A 1 4.13 -30.39 -1.54
CA MET A 1 2.75 -30.11 -1.08
C MET A 1 2.84 -29.16 0.10
N LEU A 2 2.38 -27.92 -0.04
CA LEU A 2 2.36 -26.94 1.07
C LEU A 2 1.16 -27.26 1.96
N VAL A 3 1.40 -27.64 3.21
CA VAL A 3 0.35 -27.82 4.22
C VAL A 3 0.18 -26.50 4.97
N ILE A 4 -1.01 -25.89 4.87
CA ILE A 4 -1.33 -24.62 5.53
C ILE A 4 -2.22 -24.91 6.74
N ARG A 5 -1.75 -24.62 7.96
CA ARG A 5 -2.54 -24.83 9.19
C ARG A 5 -3.63 -23.77 9.35
N ARG A 6 -4.71 -24.12 10.04
CA ARG A 6 -5.77 -23.19 10.46
C ARG A 6 -5.65 -22.93 11.96
N LEU A 7 -5.40 -21.68 12.35
CA LEU A 7 -5.16 -21.24 13.72
C LEU A 7 -6.25 -20.26 14.17
N ARG A 8 -6.73 -20.35 15.41
CA ARG A 8 -7.68 -19.37 15.97
C ARG A 8 -6.93 -18.20 16.60
N CYS A 9 -7.20 -16.97 16.15
CA CYS A 9 -6.57 -15.76 16.70
C CYS A 9 -7.14 -15.44 18.08
N ARG A 10 -6.26 -15.19 19.05
CA ARG A 10 -6.64 -14.80 20.42
C ARG A 10 -7.19 -13.38 20.53
N LEU A 11 -6.84 -12.50 19.59
CA LEU A 11 -7.26 -11.09 19.59
C LEU A 11 -8.63 -10.88 18.94
N CYS A 12 -8.93 -11.55 17.82
CA CYS A 12 -10.18 -11.33 17.09
C CYS A 12 -11.16 -12.53 17.13
N GLY A 13 -10.75 -13.66 17.72
CA GLY A 13 -11.57 -14.87 17.86
C GLY A 13 -11.82 -15.67 16.57
N LYS A 14 -11.42 -15.16 15.41
CA LYS A 14 -11.63 -15.80 14.10
C LYS A 14 -10.56 -16.85 13.78
N ILE A 15 -10.88 -17.76 12.85
CA ILE A 15 -9.91 -18.72 12.30
C ILE A 15 -9.12 -18.05 11.17
N HIS A 16 -7.80 -18.09 11.27
CA HIS A 16 -6.84 -17.62 10.27
C HIS A 16 -6.04 -18.80 9.71
N HIS A 17 -5.55 -18.64 8.49
CA HIS A 17 -4.59 -19.58 7.91
C HIS A 17 -3.18 -19.16 8.29
N GLU A 18 -2.34 -20.12 8.64
CA GLU A 18 -0.90 -19.96 8.81
C GLU A 18 -0.29 -19.40 7.53
N LEU A 19 0.67 -18.50 7.68
CA LEU A 19 1.43 -18.01 6.54
C LEU A 19 2.73 -18.83 6.48
N PRO A 20 3.01 -19.52 5.37
CA PRO A 20 4.26 -20.26 5.24
C PRO A 20 5.47 -19.32 5.34
N ASP A 21 6.57 -19.77 5.95
CA ASP A 21 7.79 -18.97 6.16
C ASP A 21 8.43 -18.46 4.86
N VAL A 22 8.17 -19.15 3.74
CA VAL A 22 8.62 -18.75 2.39
C VAL A 22 7.80 -17.59 1.81
N VAL A 23 6.62 -17.31 2.36
CA VAL A 23 5.71 -16.27 1.89
C VAL A 23 5.88 -15.02 2.74
N VAL A 24 6.54 -14.01 2.19
CA VAL A 24 6.59 -12.70 2.84
C VAL A 24 5.26 -11.96 2.63
N PRO A 25 4.54 -11.54 3.68
CA PRO A 25 3.18 -11.03 3.59
C PRO A 25 3.14 -9.56 3.13
N TYR A 26 3.50 -9.32 1.87
CA TYR A 26 3.26 -8.03 1.24
C TYR A 26 2.05 -8.15 0.32
N LYS A 27 0.95 -7.46 0.66
CA LYS A 27 -0.14 -7.26 -0.29
C LYS A 27 0.32 -6.19 -1.27
N ARG A 28 0.93 -6.63 -2.37
CA ARG A 28 1.41 -5.72 -3.42
C ARG A 28 0.23 -5.32 -4.29
N HIS A 29 -0.08 -4.04 -4.31
CA HIS A 29 -0.99 -3.46 -5.28
C HIS A 29 -0.17 -2.81 -6.38
N SER A 30 -0.63 -2.98 -7.62
CA SER A 30 -0.02 -2.25 -8.73
C SER A 30 -0.24 -0.75 -8.52
N MET A 31 0.64 0.05 -9.08
CA MET A 31 0.50 1.50 -9.11
C MET A 31 -0.83 1.93 -9.74
N GLU A 32 -1.24 1.27 -10.82
CA GLU A 32 -2.53 1.52 -11.48
C GLU A 32 -3.70 1.33 -10.50
N THR A 33 -3.60 0.33 -9.63
CA THR A 33 -4.60 0.11 -8.56
C THR A 33 -4.63 1.27 -7.58
N VAL A 34 -3.47 1.77 -7.15
CA VAL A 34 -3.39 2.91 -6.21
C VAL A 34 -3.93 4.19 -6.85
N GLU A 35 -3.57 4.46 -8.10
CA GLU A 35 -4.06 5.61 -8.87
C GLU A 35 -5.58 5.58 -9.01
N LYS A 36 -6.14 4.44 -9.42
CA LYS A 36 -7.59 4.25 -9.52
C LYS A 36 -8.28 4.46 -8.17
N VAL A 37 -7.72 3.95 -7.08
CA VAL A 37 -8.28 4.17 -5.73
C VAL A 37 -8.26 5.63 -5.32
N ILE A 38 -7.18 6.36 -5.63
CA ILE A 38 -7.08 7.80 -5.35
C ILE A 38 -8.05 8.60 -6.22
N ALA A 39 -8.19 8.22 -7.50
CA ALA A 39 -9.15 8.81 -8.44
C ALA A 39 -10.61 8.52 -8.09
N GLY A 40 -10.86 7.60 -7.15
CA GLY A 40 -12.22 7.20 -6.75
C GLY A 40 -12.90 6.25 -7.73
N ASP A 41 -12.13 5.53 -8.54
CA ASP A 41 -12.63 4.54 -9.49
C ASP A 41 -13.18 3.31 -8.76
N GLU A 42 -14.44 2.98 -9.03
CA GLU A 42 -15.16 1.86 -8.43
C GLU A 42 -14.81 0.50 -9.07
N THR A 43 -14.11 0.49 -10.21
CA THR A 43 -13.71 -0.75 -10.91
C THR A 43 -12.56 -1.50 -10.23
N VAL A 44 -12.01 -0.93 -9.15
CA VAL A 44 -10.87 -1.51 -8.45
C VAL A 44 -11.27 -2.79 -7.72
N CYS A 45 -10.63 -3.92 -8.06
CA CYS A 45 -10.78 -5.20 -7.38
C CYS A 45 -10.06 -5.25 -6.01
N CYS A 46 -10.30 -4.28 -5.14
CA CYS A 46 -9.74 -4.23 -3.79
C CYS A 46 -10.83 -4.30 -2.73
N GLU A 47 -10.52 -4.94 -1.60
CA GLU A 47 -11.37 -4.87 -0.41
C GLU A 47 -11.47 -3.43 0.10
N GLU A 48 -12.62 -3.04 0.65
CA GLU A 48 -12.86 -1.69 1.18
C GLU A 48 -11.82 -1.28 2.25
N SER A 49 -11.38 -2.24 3.06
CA SER A 49 -10.31 -2.05 4.05
C SER A 49 -8.98 -1.63 3.40
N THR A 50 -8.69 -2.14 2.21
CA THR A 50 -7.50 -1.82 1.43
C THR A 50 -7.64 -0.44 0.80
N ILE A 51 -8.81 -0.15 0.20
CA ILE A 51 -9.15 1.16 -0.38
C ILE A 51 -8.98 2.27 0.67
N ARG A 52 -9.57 2.08 1.86
CA ARG A 52 -9.46 3.05 2.96
C ARG A 52 -8.02 3.28 3.39
N ARG A 53 -7.21 2.21 3.49
CA ARG A 53 -5.79 2.32 3.87
C ARG A 53 -4.98 3.08 2.82
N ILE A 54 -5.25 2.84 1.53
CA ILE A 54 -4.66 3.62 0.44
C ILE A 54 -5.03 5.09 0.51
N LYS A 55 -6.30 5.42 0.71
CA LYS A 55 -6.75 6.81 0.85
C LYS A 55 -6.10 7.51 2.06
N MET A 56 -6.06 6.86 3.22
CA MET A 56 -5.42 7.42 4.42
C MET A 56 -3.91 7.62 4.24
N TRP A 57 -3.22 6.64 3.67
CA TRP A 57 -1.80 6.76 3.35
C TRP A 57 -1.54 7.91 2.38
N TRP A 58 -2.35 8.04 1.33
CA TRP A 58 -2.25 9.12 0.35
C TRP A 58 -2.41 10.49 1.01
N LEU A 59 -3.43 10.65 1.87
CA LEU A 59 -3.65 11.87 2.63
C LEU A 59 -2.46 12.24 3.53
N ALA A 60 -1.80 11.25 4.13
CA ALA A 60 -0.63 11.48 4.96
C ALA A 60 0.63 11.85 4.14
N MET A 61 0.80 11.27 2.95
CA MET A 61 2.03 11.40 2.16
C MET A 61 1.99 12.51 1.11
N ARG A 62 0.80 12.96 0.67
CA ARG A 62 0.65 13.95 -0.41
C ARG A 62 1.48 15.22 -0.21
N VAL A 63 1.54 15.74 1.02
CA VAL A 63 2.27 16.98 1.33
C VAL A 63 3.79 16.77 1.20
N TYR A 64 4.29 15.63 1.69
CA TYR A 64 5.69 15.26 1.53
C TYR A 64 6.06 15.16 0.05
N PHE A 65 5.21 14.51 -0.75
CA PHE A 65 5.43 14.36 -2.18
C PHE A 65 5.37 15.67 -2.95
N GLU A 66 4.41 16.55 -2.65
CA GLU A 66 4.34 17.90 -3.20
C GLU A 66 5.65 18.66 -2.90
N GLY A 67 6.16 18.57 -1.68
CA GLY A 67 7.44 19.19 -1.29
C GLY A 67 8.65 18.64 -2.06
N VAL A 68 8.75 17.32 -2.22
CA VAL A 68 9.80 16.68 -3.02
C VAL A 68 9.73 17.13 -4.48
N MET A 69 8.54 17.22 -5.05
CA MET A 69 8.34 17.67 -6.43
C MET A 69 8.76 19.12 -6.63
N VAL A 70 8.42 20.02 -5.71
CA VAL A 70 8.86 21.42 -5.75
C VAL A 70 10.38 21.49 -5.67
N ALA A 71 11.02 20.72 -4.77
CA ALA A 71 12.47 20.72 -4.63
C ALA A 71 13.19 20.19 -5.89
N ILE A 72 12.70 19.10 -6.49
CA ILE A 72 13.27 18.54 -7.73
C ILE A 72 13.04 19.51 -8.90
N SER A 73 11.84 20.06 -9.02
CA SER A 73 11.47 21.07 -10.02
C SER A 73 12.41 22.27 -9.97
N ALA A 74 12.61 22.84 -8.78
CA ALA A 74 13.51 23.96 -8.57
C ALA A 74 14.97 23.62 -8.91
N LYS A 75 15.42 22.41 -8.56
CA LYS A 75 16.79 21.96 -8.84
C LYS A 75 17.05 21.74 -10.34
N LEU A 76 16.06 21.25 -11.07
CA LEU A 76 16.19 20.88 -12.48
C LEU A 76 15.67 21.95 -13.45
N GLY A 77 15.02 23.00 -12.95
CA GLY A 77 14.38 24.02 -13.79
C GLY A 77 13.20 23.47 -14.61
N LEU A 78 12.54 22.40 -14.14
CA LEU A 78 11.48 21.70 -14.86
C LEU A 78 10.10 22.02 -14.28
N MET A 79 9.11 22.26 -15.14
CA MET A 79 7.71 22.36 -14.73
C MET A 79 7.05 20.99 -14.85
N PHE A 80 6.65 20.38 -13.72
CA PHE A 80 6.01 19.06 -13.75
C PHE A 80 4.50 19.17 -13.96
N ALA A 81 3.98 18.41 -14.94
CA ALA A 81 2.54 18.16 -15.04
C ALA A 81 2.13 17.13 -13.96
N ALA A 82 1.21 17.53 -13.08
CA ALA A 82 0.79 16.81 -11.88
C ALA A 82 0.50 15.29 -12.04
N PRO A 83 -0.06 14.77 -13.15
CA PRO A 83 -0.39 13.34 -13.25
C PRO A 83 0.82 12.43 -13.40
N ALA A 84 1.85 12.84 -14.17
CA ALA A 84 3.01 11.99 -14.44
C ALA A 84 3.94 11.89 -13.22
N ALA A 85 4.02 12.96 -12.44
CA ALA A 85 4.76 13.02 -11.18
C ALA A 85 4.22 12.02 -10.14
N LEU A 86 2.90 11.90 -10.05
CA LEU A 86 2.23 10.97 -9.15
C LEU A 86 2.69 9.53 -9.38
N LYS A 87 2.78 9.13 -10.65
CA LYS A 87 3.18 7.79 -11.09
C LYS A 87 4.56 7.40 -10.56
N GLU A 88 5.55 8.27 -10.75
CA GLU A 88 6.93 8.03 -10.29
C GLU A 88 7.06 8.05 -8.76
N ILE A 89 6.35 8.95 -8.09
CA ILE A 89 6.34 9.07 -6.64
C ILE A 89 5.67 7.85 -5.96
N VAL A 90 4.51 7.43 -6.47
CA VAL A 90 3.81 6.23 -5.99
C VAL A 90 4.71 5.02 -6.18
N ARG A 91 5.50 4.94 -7.27
CA ARG A 91 6.48 3.86 -7.46
C ARG A 91 7.54 3.82 -6.36
N ALA A 92 8.11 4.97 -6.01
CA ALA A 92 9.16 5.05 -5.01
C ALA A 92 8.63 4.65 -3.62
N THR A 93 7.37 4.99 -3.33
CA THR A 93 6.84 4.94 -1.96
C THR A 93 5.92 3.76 -1.69
N ALA A 94 5.21 3.24 -2.70
CA ALA A 94 4.51 1.96 -2.59
C ALA A 94 5.49 0.79 -2.45
N ASN A 95 6.73 0.96 -2.91
CA ASN A 95 7.83 0.02 -2.67
C ASN A 95 8.54 0.22 -1.32
N ALA A 96 8.27 1.31 -0.59
CA ALA A 96 8.60 1.34 0.83
C ALA A 96 7.69 0.34 1.53
N TYR A 97 8.25 -0.51 2.39
CA TYR A 97 7.67 -1.69 3.06
C TYR A 97 6.40 -1.45 3.93
N LEU A 98 5.56 -0.47 3.60
CA LEU A 98 4.42 0.06 4.34
C LEU A 98 3.14 -0.77 4.18
N TRP A 99 3.11 -1.73 3.26
CA TRP A 99 1.96 -2.60 2.98
C TRP A 99 2.12 -3.98 3.64
N VAL A 100 2.46 -3.99 4.93
CA VAL A 100 2.41 -5.20 5.74
C VAL A 100 0.98 -5.72 5.69
N HIS A 101 0.80 -6.94 5.21
CA HIS A 101 -0.51 -7.57 5.19
C HIS A 101 -1.04 -7.60 6.63
N THR A 102 -2.08 -6.84 6.93
CA THR A 102 -2.76 -6.93 8.21
C THR A 102 -3.64 -8.15 8.19
N ARG A 103 -3.03 -9.31 8.39
CA ARG A 103 -3.66 -10.36 9.17
C ARG A 103 -3.01 -10.31 10.53
N SER A 104 -3.83 -10.04 11.54
CA SER A 104 -3.54 -9.74 12.94
C SER A 104 -2.82 -10.86 13.71
N ALA A 105 -1.76 -11.44 13.16
CA ALA A 105 -1.11 -12.64 13.69
C ALA A 105 0.39 -12.49 13.99
N PHE A 106 0.99 -11.31 13.78
CA PHE A 106 2.46 -11.18 13.80
C PHE A 106 3.06 -10.41 14.98
N LEU A 107 2.32 -10.14 16.05
CA LEU A 107 2.91 -9.58 17.27
C LEU A 107 2.45 -10.39 18.49
N SER A 108 3.07 -11.55 18.67
CA SER A 108 3.22 -12.21 19.96
C SER A 108 4.37 -13.20 19.83
N GLY A 109 5.60 -12.67 19.93
CA GLY A 109 6.67 -13.38 20.62
C GLY A 109 6.44 -13.27 22.11
#